data_AF-I6ASH6-F1
#
_entry.id   AF-I6ASH6-F1
#
_cell.length_a   1.000
_cell.length_b   1.000
_cell.length_c   1.000
_cell.angle_alpha   90.00
_cell.angle_beta   90.00
_cell.angle_gamma   90.00
#
_symmetry.space_group_name_H-M   'P 1'
#
loop_
_entity.id
_entity.type
_entity.pdbx_description
1 polymer ?
#
loop_
_entity_poly.entity_id
_entity_poly.type
_entity_poly.pdbx_seq_one_letter_code
_entity_poly.pdbx_strand_id
1 'polypeptide(L)'
;MTEGHRQELLHAIVDNWDRTFDPGNCLLQTGDAADATAYESIHYALALLETAERSRVGRAEAILGRILDRQAYLRRIASSTPVDPASLGMILLLVWHQHHRRLSTPLCQRVTETIRDTAGLVCKDAVDTRGIFVLIAAGEMSFDSSLIHNGLARLRDLRLTPSPADDFAANLIALHAIENHVRHPDALVLTEKLLVRAWRQIAQRPSGNPLCLPNGLSPLAVLFSRITCGAARIDLPVRLSPRRKSGWLLSLIVNPRLPDDIAEKLTASSVPAGNIGATGRATAALLA
;
A
#
# COMPACT_ATOMS: atom_id res chain seq x y z
N MET A 1 9.02 -9.26 9.11
CA MET A 1 8.29 -8.82 10.31
C MET A 1 7.40 -9.96 10.77
N THR A 2 7.22 -10.18 12.08
CA THR A 2 6.25 -11.17 12.58
C THR A 2 4.81 -10.67 12.35
N GLU A 3 3.85 -11.58 12.19
CA GLU A 3 2.45 -11.20 12.02
C GLU A 3 1.90 -10.44 13.24
N GLY A 4 2.31 -10.81 14.45
CA GLY A 4 1.96 -10.09 15.68
C GLY A 4 2.40 -8.62 15.63
N HIS A 5 3.64 -8.35 15.24
CA HIS A 5 4.13 -6.98 15.12
C HIS A 5 3.42 -6.20 14.00
N ARG A 6 3.09 -6.86 12.87
CA ARG A 6 2.27 -6.22 11.82
C ARG A 6 0.91 -5.77 12.37
N GLN A 7 0.24 -6.62 13.14
CA GLN A 7 -1.04 -6.30 13.76
C GLN A 7 -0.93 -5.16 14.78
N GLU A 8 0.11 -5.17 15.63
CA GLU A 8 0.38 -4.06 16.55
C GLU A 8 0.48 -2.71 15.81
N LEU A 9 1.23 -2.68 14.69
CA LEU A 9 1.37 -1.47 13.88
C LEU A 9 0.05 -1.05 13.23
N LEU A 10 -0.74 -2.01 12.73
CA LEU A 10 -2.07 -1.72 12.17
C LEU A 10 -3.03 -1.15 13.21
N HIS A 11 -3.08 -1.74 14.42
CA HIS A 11 -3.90 -1.24 15.51
C HIS A 11 -3.52 0.19 15.89
N ALA A 12 -2.23 0.50 16.01
CA ALA A 12 -1.79 1.83 16.36
C ALA A 12 -2.03 2.87 15.24
N ILE A 13 -2.03 2.48 13.96
CA ILE A 13 -2.49 3.33 12.85
C ILE A 13 -4.00 3.61 13.00
N VAL A 14 -4.81 2.58 13.28
CA VAL A 14 -6.26 2.72 13.48
C VAL A 14 -6.56 3.61 14.68
N ASP A 15 -5.92 3.40 15.83
CA ASP A 15 -6.11 4.19 17.05
C ASP A 15 -5.79 5.68 16.82
N ASN A 16 -4.88 5.98 15.88
CA ASN A 16 -4.59 7.36 15.51
C ASN A 16 -5.74 8.00 14.70
N TRP A 17 -6.39 7.25 13.81
CA TRP A 17 -7.55 7.73 13.06
C TRP A 17 -8.82 7.78 13.89
N ASP A 18 -9.02 6.85 14.82
CA ASP A 18 -10.17 6.82 15.74
C ASP A 18 -10.32 8.13 16.53
N ARG A 19 -9.21 8.81 16.86
CA ARG A 19 -9.21 10.12 17.55
C ARG A 19 -9.81 11.26 16.73
N THR A 20 -9.89 11.09 15.41
CA THR A 20 -10.36 12.11 14.46
C THR A 20 -11.62 11.67 13.72
N PHE A 21 -12.14 10.48 14.00
CA PHE A 21 -13.33 9.97 13.33
C PHE A 21 -14.59 10.65 13.88
N ASP A 22 -15.45 11.13 12.98
CA ASP A 22 -16.75 11.70 13.31
C ASP A 22 -17.86 10.69 12.95
N PRO A 23 -18.52 10.09 13.96
CA PRO A 23 -19.61 9.15 13.74
C PRO A 23 -20.82 9.77 13.04
N GLY A 24 -21.06 11.08 13.18
CA GLY A 24 -22.20 11.75 12.57
C GLY A 24 -22.05 11.90 11.06
N ASN A 25 -20.83 12.19 10.60
CA ASN A 25 -20.51 12.32 9.18
C ASN A 25 -19.99 11.04 8.53
N CYS A 26 -19.69 10.00 9.33
CA CYS A 26 -19.03 8.76 8.93
C CYS A 26 -17.73 9.00 8.14
N LEU A 27 -16.98 10.05 8.52
CA LEU A 27 -15.72 10.46 7.89
C LEU A 27 -14.77 10.99 8.96
N LEU A 28 -13.48 11.11 8.62
CA LEU A 28 -12.50 11.77 9.46
C LEU A 28 -12.71 13.29 9.47
N GLN A 29 -12.48 13.96 10.59
CA GLN A 29 -12.39 15.41 10.68
C GLN A 29 -10.95 15.82 10.39
N THR A 30 -10.66 16.21 9.14
CA THR A 30 -9.38 16.81 8.78
C THR A 30 -9.56 18.31 8.60
N GLY A 31 -8.76 19.11 9.30
CA GLY A 31 -9.01 20.53 9.55
C GLY A 31 -9.24 21.46 8.35
N ASP A 32 -8.77 21.16 7.13
CA ASP A 32 -8.70 22.22 6.09
C ASP A 32 -9.11 21.84 4.66
N ALA A 33 -9.49 20.60 4.33
CA ALA A 33 -9.97 20.28 2.98
C ALA A 33 -10.86 19.02 2.91
N ALA A 34 -12.05 19.15 2.33
CA ALA A 34 -13.03 18.07 2.22
C ALA A 34 -12.55 16.89 1.33
N ASP A 35 -11.55 17.11 0.47
CA ASP A 35 -10.96 16.10 -0.41
C ASP A 35 -9.88 15.28 0.33
N ALA A 36 -9.06 15.94 1.15
CA ALA A 36 -8.13 15.28 2.06
C ALA A 36 -8.88 14.38 3.07
N THR A 37 -10.04 14.85 3.55
CA THR A 37 -10.94 14.06 4.40
C THR A 37 -11.35 12.74 3.75
N ALA A 38 -11.83 12.76 2.51
CA ALA A 38 -12.32 11.57 1.82
C ALA A 38 -11.18 10.59 1.52
N TYR A 39 -10.04 11.12 1.08
CA TYR A 39 -8.84 10.32 0.80
C TYR A 39 -8.31 9.59 2.04
N GLU A 40 -8.21 10.26 3.18
CA GLU A 40 -7.77 9.58 4.42
C GLU A 40 -8.82 8.60 4.94
N SER A 41 -10.11 8.97 4.85
CA SER A 41 -11.20 8.13 5.33
C SER A 41 -11.26 6.79 4.59
N ILE A 42 -10.95 6.74 3.29
CA ILE A 42 -10.91 5.46 2.58
C ILE A 42 -9.74 4.56 3.03
N HIS A 43 -8.58 5.13 3.36
CA HIS A 43 -7.47 4.36 3.94
C HIS A 43 -7.84 3.85 5.33
N TYR A 44 -8.52 4.68 6.12
CA TYR A 44 -9.03 4.28 7.42
C TYR A 44 -10.02 3.10 7.30
N ALA A 45 -10.94 3.14 6.34
CA ALA A 45 -11.84 2.00 6.08
C ALA A 45 -11.07 0.71 5.73
N LEU A 46 -10.04 0.79 4.89
CA LEU A 46 -9.18 -0.36 4.58
C LEU A 46 -8.46 -0.88 5.83
N ALA A 47 -7.92 0.00 6.67
CA ALA A 47 -7.25 -0.39 7.93
C ALA A 47 -8.20 -1.08 8.92
N LEU A 48 -9.44 -0.58 9.04
CA LEU A 48 -10.48 -1.22 9.86
C LEU A 48 -10.78 -2.64 9.37
N LEU A 49 -10.85 -2.85 8.05
CA LEU A 49 -11.05 -4.18 7.47
C LEU A 49 -9.86 -5.11 7.78
N GLU A 50 -8.63 -4.61 7.67
CA GLU A 50 -7.40 -5.39 7.96
C GLU A 50 -7.29 -5.87 9.40
N THR A 51 -7.74 -5.08 10.38
CA THR A 51 -7.67 -5.45 11.81
C THR A 51 -8.64 -6.57 12.23
N ALA A 52 -9.37 -7.18 11.28
CA ALA A 52 -10.19 -8.41 11.43
C ALA A 52 -11.29 -8.41 12.52
N GLU A 53 -11.49 -7.33 13.27
CA GLU A 53 -12.55 -7.22 14.27
C GLU A 53 -13.93 -7.02 13.61
N ARG A 54 -14.90 -7.90 13.90
CA ARG A 54 -16.27 -7.82 13.34
C ARG A 54 -16.95 -6.48 13.64
N SER A 55 -16.71 -5.89 14.82
CA SER A 55 -17.23 -4.57 15.22
C SER A 55 -16.76 -3.42 14.32
N ARG A 56 -15.58 -3.55 13.71
CA ARG A 56 -14.96 -2.53 12.85
C ARG A 56 -15.45 -2.59 11.40
N VAL A 57 -16.00 -3.73 10.98
CA VAL A 57 -16.51 -3.92 9.61
C VAL A 57 -17.65 -2.96 9.31
N GLY A 58 -18.66 -2.84 10.19
CA GLY A 58 -19.79 -1.94 9.96
C GLY A 58 -19.38 -0.47 9.82
N ARG A 59 -18.35 -0.03 10.57
CA ARG A 59 -17.78 1.32 10.44
C ARG A 59 -17.08 1.49 9.09
N ALA A 60 -16.27 0.52 8.67
CA ALA A 60 -15.61 0.55 7.37
C ALA A 60 -16.63 0.62 6.22
N GLU A 61 -17.70 -0.16 6.29
CA GLU A 61 -18.78 -0.14 5.31
C GLU A 61 -19.48 1.21 5.22
N ALA A 62 -19.80 1.83 6.37
CA ALA A 62 -20.43 3.14 6.42
C ALA A 62 -19.54 4.23 5.79
N ILE A 63 -18.23 4.20 6.08
CA ILE A 63 -17.25 5.12 5.47
C ILE A 63 -17.19 4.92 3.95
N LEU A 64 -17.05 3.68 3.48
CA LEU A 64 -17.00 3.37 2.05
C LEU A 64 -18.29 3.83 1.35
N GLY A 65 -19.46 3.49 1.89
CA GLY A 65 -20.75 3.91 1.33
C GLY A 65 -20.83 5.43 1.19
N ARG A 66 -20.45 6.18 2.24
CA ARG A 66 -20.48 7.64 2.24
C ARG A 66 -19.57 8.25 1.17
N ILE A 67 -18.35 7.75 1.02
CA ILE A 67 -17.39 8.24 0.02
C ILE A 67 -17.92 7.94 -1.38
N LEU A 68 -18.40 6.72 -1.62
CA LEU A 68 -18.93 6.33 -2.92
C LEU A 68 -20.18 7.13 -3.30
N ASP A 69 -21.06 7.46 -2.35
CA ASP A 69 -22.24 8.31 -2.60
C ASP A 69 -21.83 9.73 -2.98
N ARG A 70 -20.84 10.30 -2.27
CA ARG A 70 -20.29 11.63 -2.59
C ARG A 70 -19.62 11.66 -3.96
N GLN A 71 -18.90 10.61 -4.34
CA GLN A 71 -18.28 10.47 -5.65
C GLN A 71 -19.34 10.43 -6.76
N ALA A 72 -20.39 9.61 -6.59
CA ALA A 72 -21.49 9.53 -7.54
C ALA A 72 -22.23 10.87 -7.68
N TYR A 73 -22.45 11.58 -6.57
CA TYR A 73 -23.05 12.90 -6.57
C TYR A 73 -22.20 13.93 -7.32
N LEU A 74 -20.90 14.02 -7.00
CA LEU A 74 -20.01 15.01 -7.62
C LEU A 74 -19.85 14.76 -9.11
N ARG A 75 -19.70 13.52 -9.58
CA ARG A 75 -19.65 13.21 -11.02
C ARG A 75 -20.89 13.66 -11.81
N ARG A 76 -22.06 13.75 -11.16
CA ARG A 76 -23.32 14.14 -11.80
C ARG A 76 -23.47 15.65 -11.97
N ILE A 77 -22.81 16.44 -11.11
CA ILE A 77 -23.07 17.88 -10.97
C ILE A 77 -21.80 18.72 -11.21
N ALA A 78 -20.64 18.12 -11.03
CA ALA A 78 -19.33 18.70 -11.26
C ALA A 78 -18.49 17.77 -12.15
N SER A 79 -17.57 18.34 -12.94
CA SER A 79 -16.64 17.58 -13.76
C SER A 79 -15.43 17.04 -12.97
N SER A 80 -15.35 17.30 -11.67
CA SER A 80 -14.21 16.94 -10.82
C SER A 80 -14.52 15.79 -9.87
N THR A 81 -13.53 14.91 -9.67
CA THR A 81 -13.55 13.88 -8.63
C THR A 81 -12.72 14.38 -7.42
N PRO A 82 -13.22 14.22 -6.18
CA PRO A 82 -12.53 14.71 -4.98
C PRO A 82 -11.31 13.85 -4.60
N VAL A 83 -11.16 12.67 -5.20
CA VAL A 83 -10.02 11.77 -4.98
C VAL A 83 -9.48 11.33 -6.34
N ASP A 84 -8.16 11.39 -6.50
CA ASP A 84 -7.43 10.88 -7.67
C ASP A 84 -7.94 9.47 -8.05
N PRO A 85 -8.39 9.25 -9.30
CA PRO A 85 -8.93 7.98 -9.76
C PRO A 85 -7.97 6.80 -9.56
N ALA A 86 -6.66 6.98 -9.75
CA ALA A 86 -5.67 5.90 -9.58
C ALA A 86 -5.58 5.46 -8.12
N SER A 87 -5.53 6.42 -7.19
CA SER A 87 -5.52 6.16 -5.75
C SER A 87 -6.82 5.50 -5.27
N LEU A 88 -7.97 6.04 -5.68
CA LEU A 88 -9.26 5.49 -5.31
C LEU A 88 -9.41 4.05 -5.82
N GLY A 89 -9.11 3.84 -7.10
CA GLY A 89 -9.17 2.53 -7.74
C GLY A 89 -8.25 1.52 -7.04
N MET A 90 -7.01 1.91 -6.72
CA MET A 90 -6.06 1.02 -6.05
C MET A 90 -6.59 0.56 -4.69
N ILE A 91 -7.09 1.47 -3.86
CA ILE A 91 -7.58 1.14 -2.52
C ILE A 91 -8.83 0.27 -2.61
N LEU A 92 -9.77 0.60 -3.51
CA LEU A 92 -10.97 -0.20 -3.70
C LEU A 92 -10.65 -1.60 -4.23
N LEU A 93 -9.65 -1.75 -5.11
CA LEU A 93 -9.19 -3.06 -5.55
C LEU A 93 -8.56 -3.86 -4.41
N LEU A 94 -7.77 -3.24 -3.53
CA LEU A 94 -7.26 -3.93 -2.33
C LEU A 94 -8.40 -4.38 -1.42
N VAL A 95 -9.39 -3.50 -1.18
CA VAL A 95 -10.62 -3.86 -0.45
C VAL A 95 -11.33 -5.02 -1.14
N TRP A 96 -11.50 -4.99 -2.45
CA TRP A 96 -12.20 -6.04 -3.19
C TRP A 96 -11.44 -7.37 -3.12
N HIS A 97 -10.16 -7.40 -3.48
CA HIS A 97 -9.36 -8.63 -3.51
C HIS A 97 -9.27 -9.32 -2.14
N GLN A 98 -9.20 -8.54 -1.06
CA GLN A 98 -8.94 -9.06 0.28
C GLN A 98 -10.21 -9.21 1.13
N HIS A 99 -11.22 -8.37 0.91
CA HIS A 99 -12.35 -8.22 1.83
C HIS A 99 -13.74 -8.30 1.20
N HIS A 100 -13.90 -8.48 -0.12
CA HIS A 100 -15.23 -8.48 -0.77
C HIS A 100 -16.26 -9.42 -0.14
N ARG A 101 -15.82 -10.58 0.40
CA ARG A 101 -16.71 -11.57 1.06
C ARG A 101 -17.22 -11.12 2.43
N ARG A 102 -16.56 -10.14 3.04
CA ARG A 102 -16.91 -9.57 4.35
C ARG A 102 -17.80 -8.35 4.22
N LEU A 103 -17.91 -7.79 3.02
CA LEU A 103 -18.79 -6.67 2.73
C LEU A 103 -20.20 -7.18 2.41
N SER A 104 -21.19 -6.38 2.74
CA SER A 104 -22.56 -6.52 2.28
C SER A 104 -22.62 -6.50 0.75
N THR A 105 -23.50 -7.33 0.18
CA THR A 105 -23.66 -7.46 -1.27
C THR A 105 -23.91 -6.12 -1.97
N PRO A 106 -24.78 -5.21 -1.46
CA PRO A 106 -25.00 -3.92 -2.09
C PRO A 106 -23.75 -3.05 -2.13
N LEU A 107 -22.96 -3.02 -1.05
CA LEU A 107 -21.73 -2.24 -1.03
C LEU A 107 -20.67 -2.85 -1.96
N CYS A 108 -20.55 -4.18 -1.98
CA CYS A 108 -19.63 -4.88 -2.88
C CYS A 108 -19.91 -4.57 -4.36
N GLN A 109 -21.19 -4.51 -4.76
CA GLN A 109 -21.60 -4.10 -6.11
C GLN A 109 -21.17 -2.66 -6.41
N ARG A 110 -21.46 -1.72 -5.50
CA ARG A 110 -21.05 -0.31 -5.65
C ARG A 110 -19.54 -0.12 -5.73
N VAL A 111 -18.77 -0.88 -4.94
CA VAL A 111 -17.30 -0.91 -5.00
C VAL A 111 -16.85 -1.38 -6.38
N THR A 112 -17.42 -2.48 -6.88
CA THR A 112 -17.08 -3.06 -8.19
C THR A 112 -17.38 -2.08 -9.34
N GLU A 113 -18.55 -1.43 -9.32
CA GLU A 113 -18.92 -0.40 -10.30
C GLU A 113 -17.95 0.79 -10.26
N THR A 114 -17.64 1.27 -9.05
CA THR A 114 -16.72 2.40 -8.88
C THR A 114 -15.31 2.06 -9.37
N ILE A 115 -14.83 0.82 -9.15
CA ILE A 115 -13.55 0.34 -9.68
C ILE A 115 -13.55 0.45 -11.22
N ARG A 116 -14.60 -0.04 -11.89
CA ARG A 116 -14.71 0.05 -13.37
C ARG A 116 -14.69 1.48 -13.85
N ASP A 117 -15.44 2.36 -13.20
CA ASP A 117 -15.46 3.79 -13.55
C ASP A 117 -14.07 4.43 -13.37
N THR A 118 -13.40 4.15 -12.25
CA THR A 118 -12.05 4.68 -12.00
C THR A 118 -11.05 4.15 -13.02
N ALA A 119 -11.12 2.87 -13.41
CA ALA A 119 -10.26 2.32 -14.44
C ALA A 119 -10.50 3.00 -15.80
N GLY A 120 -11.75 3.28 -16.15
CA GLY A 120 -12.10 4.03 -17.37
C GLY A 120 -11.56 5.47 -17.38
N LEU A 121 -11.51 6.13 -16.22
CA LEU A 121 -10.88 7.46 -16.08
C LEU A 121 -9.35 7.36 -16.18
N VAL A 122 -8.75 6.45 -15.41
CA VAL A 122 -7.29 6.17 -15.42
C VAL A 122 -6.80 5.85 -16.84
N CYS A 123 -7.60 5.14 -17.63
CA CYS A 123 -7.22 4.78 -19.00
C CYS A 123 -7.00 6.00 -19.92
N LYS A 124 -7.65 7.13 -19.64
CA LYS A 124 -7.59 8.35 -20.46
C LYS A 124 -6.42 9.28 -20.10
N ASP A 125 -5.92 9.18 -18.88
CA ASP A 125 -4.91 10.09 -18.34
C ASP A 125 -3.48 9.52 -18.38
N ALA A 126 -2.50 10.34 -18.03
CA ALA A 126 -1.14 9.87 -17.73
C ALA A 126 -1.19 9.01 -16.46
N VAL A 127 -0.63 7.81 -16.51
CA VAL A 127 -0.80 6.79 -15.46
C VAL A 127 0.51 6.54 -14.74
N ASP A 128 0.47 6.73 -13.43
CA ASP A 128 1.51 6.27 -12.51
C ASP A 128 1.37 4.76 -12.25
N THR A 129 2.30 4.18 -11.49
CA THR A 129 2.30 2.74 -11.19
C THR A 129 1.01 2.26 -10.51
N ARG A 130 0.32 3.13 -9.76
CA ARG A 130 -0.97 2.79 -9.12
C ARG A 130 -2.06 2.63 -10.17
N GLY A 131 -2.14 3.55 -11.12
CA GLY A 131 -3.08 3.41 -12.23
C GLY A 131 -2.78 2.20 -13.12
N ILE A 132 -1.51 1.79 -13.27
CA ILE A 132 -1.18 0.53 -13.98
C ILE A 132 -1.82 -0.67 -13.27
N PHE A 133 -1.66 -0.75 -11.94
CA PHE A 133 -2.33 -1.78 -11.15
C PHE A 133 -3.85 -1.72 -11.33
N VAL A 134 -4.45 -0.53 -11.27
CA VAL A 134 -5.90 -0.34 -11.46
C VAL A 134 -6.36 -0.89 -12.81
N LEU A 135 -5.68 -0.53 -13.91
CA LEU A 135 -6.06 -0.96 -15.25
C LEU A 135 -6.04 -2.49 -15.38
N ILE A 136 -4.95 -3.13 -14.96
CA ILE A 136 -4.80 -4.58 -15.14
C ILE A 136 -5.77 -5.33 -14.22
N ALA A 137 -5.80 -5.00 -12.93
CA ALA A 137 -6.63 -5.72 -11.96
C ALA A 137 -8.14 -5.49 -12.18
N ALA A 138 -8.55 -4.26 -12.53
CA ALA A 138 -9.94 -4.00 -12.91
C ALA A 138 -10.30 -4.74 -14.20
N GLY A 139 -9.40 -4.76 -15.19
CA GLY A 139 -9.58 -5.50 -16.44
C GLY A 139 -9.75 -7.01 -16.23
N GLU A 140 -8.97 -7.63 -15.33
CA GLU A 140 -9.18 -9.03 -14.93
C GLU A 140 -10.53 -9.24 -14.24
N MET A 141 -10.87 -8.36 -13.30
CA MET A 141 -12.13 -8.41 -12.55
C MET A 141 -13.36 -8.26 -13.46
N SER A 142 -13.29 -7.44 -14.50
CA SER A 142 -14.39 -7.18 -15.43
C SER A 142 -14.31 -7.95 -16.75
N PHE A 143 -13.29 -8.78 -16.94
CA PHE A 143 -12.98 -9.45 -18.21
C PHE A 143 -12.83 -8.47 -19.40
N ASP A 144 -12.27 -7.29 -19.14
CA ASP A 144 -12.03 -6.26 -20.16
C ASP A 144 -10.59 -6.33 -20.67
N SER A 145 -10.41 -6.94 -21.84
CA SER A 145 -9.10 -7.10 -22.47
C SER A 145 -8.46 -5.78 -22.88
N SER A 146 -9.25 -4.73 -23.12
CA SER A 146 -8.74 -3.42 -23.51
C SER A 146 -8.03 -2.75 -22.34
N LEU A 147 -8.58 -2.83 -21.13
CA LEU A 147 -7.95 -2.32 -19.91
C LEU A 147 -6.66 -3.07 -19.60
N ILE A 148 -6.68 -4.41 -19.72
CA ILE A 148 -5.48 -5.24 -19.54
C ILE A 148 -4.40 -4.85 -20.54
N HIS A 149 -4.74 -4.72 -21.83
CA HIS A 149 -3.77 -4.36 -22.87
C HIS A 149 -3.14 -2.98 -22.61
N ASN A 150 -3.96 -1.98 -22.26
CA ASN A 150 -3.48 -0.64 -21.90
C ASN A 150 -2.55 -0.67 -20.67
N GLY A 151 -2.94 -1.41 -19.63
CA GLY A 151 -2.13 -1.58 -18.43
C GLY A 151 -0.78 -2.25 -18.72
N LEU A 152 -0.76 -3.32 -19.53
CA LEU A 152 0.45 -4.02 -19.94
C LEU A 152 1.39 -3.15 -20.79
N ALA A 153 0.85 -2.37 -21.71
CA ALA A 153 1.64 -1.42 -22.50
C ALA A 153 2.34 -0.42 -21.58
N ARG A 154 1.60 0.19 -20.64
CA ARG A 154 2.15 1.14 -19.67
C ARG A 154 3.14 0.49 -18.70
N LEU A 155 2.91 -0.76 -18.28
CA LEU A 155 3.85 -1.52 -17.45
C LEU A 155 5.16 -1.81 -18.18
N ARG A 156 5.10 -2.13 -19.48
CA ARG A 156 6.28 -2.36 -20.31
C ARG A 156 7.13 -1.09 -20.45
N ASP A 157 6.47 0.06 -20.56
CA ASP A 157 7.13 1.36 -20.73
C ASP A 157 7.53 2.02 -19.39
N LEU A 158 7.15 1.42 -18.25
CA LEU A 158 7.39 1.97 -16.93
C LEU A 158 8.90 2.07 -16.64
N ARG A 159 9.36 3.30 -16.39
CA ARG A 159 10.74 3.59 -15.97
C ARG A 159 10.76 4.04 -14.52
N LEU A 160 11.28 3.17 -13.65
CA LEU A 160 11.54 3.52 -12.25
C LEU A 160 12.79 4.41 -12.19
N THR A 161 12.57 5.73 -12.10
CA THR A 161 13.63 6.71 -11.89
C THR A 161 13.97 6.83 -10.39
N PRO A 162 15.20 7.23 -10.05
CA PRO A 162 15.54 7.59 -8.68
C PRO A 162 14.67 8.77 -8.24
N SER A 163 13.69 8.49 -7.38
CA SER A 163 12.76 9.47 -6.82
C SER A 163 13.02 9.63 -5.31
N PRO A 164 12.51 10.68 -4.64
CA PRO A 164 12.44 10.72 -3.20
C PRO A 164 11.87 9.42 -2.60
N ALA A 165 12.29 9.08 -1.38
CA ALA A 165 12.02 7.77 -0.78
C ALA A 165 10.52 7.40 -0.73
N ASP A 166 9.63 8.39 -0.53
CA ASP A 166 8.18 8.17 -0.44
C ASP A 166 7.55 7.84 -1.81
N ASP A 167 7.94 8.55 -2.87
CA ASP A 167 7.48 8.26 -4.24
C ASP A 167 8.00 6.90 -4.72
N PHE A 168 9.24 6.57 -4.34
CA PHE A 168 9.81 5.27 -4.63
C PHE A 168 9.06 4.14 -3.89
N ALA A 169 8.66 4.37 -2.64
CA ALA A 169 7.85 3.42 -1.88
C ALA A 169 6.47 3.24 -2.52
N ALA A 170 5.79 4.31 -2.94
CA ALA A 170 4.50 4.22 -3.60
C ALA A 170 4.55 3.35 -4.86
N ASN A 171 5.60 3.47 -5.67
CA ASN A 171 5.83 2.62 -6.83
C ASN A 171 6.04 1.14 -6.45
N LEU A 172 6.85 0.86 -5.43
CA LEU A 172 7.07 -0.51 -4.94
C LEU A 172 5.79 -1.15 -4.38
N ILE A 173 4.99 -0.39 -3.62
CA ILE A 173 3.70 -0.85 -3.11
C ILE A 173 2.79 -1.25 -4.28
N ALA A 174 2.69 -0.41 -5.32
CA ALA A 174 1.87 -0.70 -6.49
C ALA A 174 2.39 -1.92 -7.28
N LEU A 175 3.70 -2.09 -7.44
CA LEU A 175 4.28 -3.28 -8.07
C LEU A 175 4.01 -4.55 -7.26
N HIS A 176 4.14 -4.52 -5.95
CA HIS A 176 3.76 -5.65 -5.10
C HIS A 176 2.24 -5.89 -5.09
N ALA A 177 1.41 -4.87 -5.26
CA ALA A 177 -0.03 -5.06 -5.44
C ALA A 177 -0.32 -5.81 -6.75
N ILE A 178 0.38 -5.50 -7.85
CA ILE A 178 0.30 -6.25 -9.10
C ILE A 178 0.74 -7.70 -8.87
N GLU A 179 1.92 -7.92 -8.30
CA GLU A 179 2.45 -9.27 -7.99
C GLU A 179 1.47 -10.12 -7.17
N ASN A 180 0.81 -9.52 -6.18
CA ASN A 180 -0.07 -10.24 -5.26
C ASN A 180 -1.44 -10.56 -5.84
N HIS A 181 -1.99 -9.66 -6.65
CA HIS A 181 -3.42 -9.66 -6.97
C HIS A 181 -3.73 -9.87 -8.46
N VAL A 182 -2.79 -9.61 -9.36
CA VAL A 182 -2.95 -9.85 -10.80
C VAL A 182 -2.56 -11.30 -11.14
N ARG A 183 -3.20 -11.89 -12.14
CA ARG A 183 -2.94 -13.27 -12.61
C ARG A 183 -2.42 -13.35 -14.05
N HIS A 184 -2.43 -12.25 -14.78
CA HIS A 184 -2.00 -12.18 -16.16
C HIS A 184 -0.49 -12.51 -16.29
N PRO A 185 -0.11 -13.54 -17.07
CA PRO A 185 1.27 -14.02 -17.15
C PRO A 185 2.28 -12.93 -17.51
N ASP A 186 1.99 -12.12 -18.53
CA ASP A 186 2.90 -11.04 -18.94
C ASP A 186 3.08 -9.96 -17.87
N ALA A 187 2.02 -9.67 -17.09
CA ALA A 187 2.10 -8.68 -16.03
C ALA A 187 3.01 -9.17 -14.91
N LEU A 188 2.96 -10.47 -14.58
CA LEU A 188 3.82 -11.10 -13.59
C LEU A 188 5.30 -11.04 -14.02
N VAL A 189 5.61 -11.44 -15.25
CA VAL A 189 6.99 -11.41 -15.79
C VAL A 189 7.56 -9.99 -15.83
N LEU A 190 6.77 -9.01 -16.27
CA LEU A 190 7.21 -7.61 -16.32
C LEU A 190 7.40 -7.03 -14.91
N THR A 191 6.45 -7.29 -14.01
CA THR A 191 6.50 -6.84 -12.62
C THR A 191 7.69 -7.42 -11.88
N GLU A 192 7.98 -8.71 -12.03
CA GLU A 192 9.13 -9.37 -11.42
C GLU A 192 10.45 -8.67 -11.82
N LYS A 193 10.66 -8.42 -13.12
CA LYS A 193 11.85 -7.70 -13.62
C LYS A 193 11.97 -6.30 -13.03
N LEU A 194 10.85 -5.59 -12.89
CA LEU A 194 10.82 -4.25 -12.31
C LEU A 194 11.11 -4.28 -10.80
N LEU A 195 10.55 -5.23 -10.06
CA LEU A 195 10.81 -5.45 -8.64
C LEU A 195 12.28 -5.78 -8.38
N VAL A 196 12.86 -6.72 -9.14
CA VAL A 196 14.29 -7.07 -9.06
C VAL A 196 15.16 -5.82 -9.27
N ARG A 197 14.87 -5.03 -10.30
CA ARG A 197 15.60 -3.79 -10.58
C ARG A 197 15.45 -2.78 -9.44
N ALA A 198 14.24 -2.58 -8.92
CA ALA A 198 13.97 -1.64 -7.85
C ALA A 198 14.69 -2.01 -6.56
N TRP A 199 14.65 -3.29 -6.18
CA TRP A 199 15.35 -3.79 -5.00
C TRP A 199 16.87 -3.72 -5.14
N ARG A 200 17.43 -3.98 -6.34
CA ARG A 200 18.87 -3.74 -6.61
C ARG A 200 19.24 -2.27 -6.46
N GLN A 201 18.41 -1.36 -6.95
CA GLN A 201 18.64 0.08 -6.78
C GLN A 201 18.64 0.48 -5.30
N ILE A 202 17.77 -0.11 -4.47
CA ILE A 202 17.78 0.12 -3.01
C ILE A 202 19.08 -0.41 -2.39
N ALA A 203 19.46 -1.65 -2.72
CA ALA A 203 20.66 -2.29 -2.17
C ALA A 203 21.96 -1.54 -2.52
N GLN A 204 21.99 -0.84 -3.65
CA GLN A 204 23.15 -0.07 -4.12
C GLN A 204 23.23 1.35 -3.55
N ARG A 205 22.25 1.82 -2.75
CA ARG A 205 22.30 3.18 -2.20
C ARG A 205 23.45 3.28 -1.18
N PRO A 206 24.33 4.30 -1.27
CA PRO A 206 25.51 4.44 -0.41
C PRO A 206 25.17 4.61 1.08
N SER A 207 23.95 5.04 1.41
CA SER A 207 23.39 5.02 2.76
C SER A 207 22.69 3.67 3.04
N GLY A 208 23.40 2.56 2.81
CA GLY A 208 22.95 1.18 2.52
C GLY A 208 21.88 0.49 3.39
N ASN A 209 21.23 1.22 4.30
CA ASN A 209 20.06 0.78 5.01
C ASN A 209 18.95 1.86 4.94
N PRO A 210 17.78 1.59 4.33
CA PRO A 210 16.63 2.48 4.36
C PRO A 210 16.18 2.89 5.77
N LEU A 211 16.60 2.12 6.79
CA LEU A 211 16.36 2.40 8.21
C LEU A 211 17.24 3.54 8.75
N CYS A 212 18.33 3.88 8.06
CA CYS A 212 19.28 4.94 8.44
C CYS A 212 19.00 6.29 7.76
N LEU A 213 17.88 6.42 7.04
CA LEU A 213 17.51 7.69 6.41
C LEU A 213 17.22 8.76 7.49
N PRO A 214 17.76 9.99 7.36
CA PRO A 214 17.68 11.04 8.39
C PRO A 214 16.25 11.51 8.70
N ASN A 215 15.29 11.15 7.84
CA ASN A 215 13.87 11.33 8.06
C ASN A 215 13.28 9.97 8.47
N GLY A 216 13.19 9.72 9.78
CA GLY A 216 12.76 8.43 10.35
C GLY A 216 11.51 7.81 9.71
N LEU A 217 11.48 6.47 9.70
CA LEU A 217 10.32 5.63 9.40
C LEU A 217 9.58 6.03 8.12
N SER A 218 10.16 5.80 6.94
CA SER A 218 9.43 5.95 5.68
C SER A 218 8.56 4.71 5.39
N PRO A 219 7.54 4.79 4.51
CA PRO A 219 6.86 3.58 4.00
C PRO A 219 7.86 2.54 3.45
N LEU A 220 8.96 3.01 2.84
CA LEU A 220 10.05 2.16 2.38
C LEU A 220 10.72 1.37 3.52
N ALA A 221 10.92 1.98 4.69
CA ALA A 221 11.45 1.30 5.87
C ALA A 221 10.50 0.19 6.36
N VAL A 222 9.19 0.43 6.33
CA VAL A 222 8.17 -0.58 6.68
C VAL A 222 8.22 -1.77 5.73
N LEU A 223 8.26 -1.52 4.41
CA LEU A 223 8.44 -2.57 3.40
C LEU A 223 9.74 -3.36 3.64
N PHE A 224 10.84 -2.67 3.93
CA PHE A 224 12.12 -3.30 4.20
C PHE A 224 12.07 -4.22 5.43
N SER A 225 11.46 -3.78 6.53
CA SER A 225 11.29 -4.62 7.74
C SER A 225 10.33 -5.80 7.51
N ARG A 226 9.29 -5.61 6.68
CA ARG A 226 8.39 -6.70 6.26
C ARG A 226 9.16 -7.82 5.57
N ILE A 227 10.01 -7.46 4.60
CA ILE A 227 10.82 -8.38 3.79
C ILE A 227 11.93 -9.05 4.59
N THR A 228 12.66 -8.30 5.42
CA THR A 228 13.83 -8.81 6.16
C THR A 228 13.45 -9.57 7.44
N CYS A 229 12.23 -10.12 7.50
CA CYS A 229 11.71 -10.82 8.67
C CYS A 229 11.77 -10.02 10.00
N GLY A 230 11.93 -8.69 9.95
CA GLY A 230 12.02 -7.85 11.15
C GLY A 230 13.45 -7.71 11.68
N ALA A 231 14.46 -7.83 10.80
CA ALA A 231 15.87 -7.58 11.14
C ALA A 231 16.08 -6.24 11.89
N ALA A 232 15.18 -5.27 11.68
CA ALA A 232 15.00 -4.15 12.59
C ALA A 232 13.53 -4.02 13.02
N ARG A 233 13.34 -3.83 14.32
CA ARG A 233 12.06 -3.45 14.92
C ARG A 233 11.71 -2.02 14.50
N ILE A 234 10.45 -1.81 14.11
CA ILE A 234 9.91 -0.50 13.77
C ILE A 234 8.89 -0.11 14.84
N ASP A 235 9.12 1.01 15.50
CA ASP A 235 8.15 1.57 16.45
C ASP A 235 7.50 2.82 15.84
N LEU A 236 6.17 2.92 15.85
CA LEU A 236 5.49 4.09 15.29
C LEU A 236 5.71 5.32 16.20
N PRO A 237 5.98 6.52 15.66
CA PRO A 237 5.97 7.75 16.42
C PRO A 237 4.55 8.07 16.90
N VAL A 238 4.47 8.72 18.06
CA VAL A 238 3.21 9.05 18.76
C VAL A 238 2.25 9.91 17.89
N ARG A 239 2.79 10.69 16.96
CA ARG A 239 2.02 11.47 15.97
C ARG A 239 2.50 11.14 14.57
N LEU A 240 1.59 10.58 13.76
CA LEU A 240 1.83 10.29 12.36
C LEU A 240 1.27 11.42 11.50
N SER A 241 2.07 11.94 10.56
CA SER A 241 1.54 12.84 9.55
C SER A 241 0.60 12.05 8.62
N PRO A 242 -0.51 12.63 8.15
CA PRO A 242 -1.51 11.84 7.45
C PRO A 242 -1.04 11.18 6.16
N ARG A 243 -0.23 11.87 5.35
CA ARG A 243 0.38 11.29 4.13
C ARG A 243 1.27 10.07 4.43
N ARG A 244 1.95 10.05 5.58
CA ARG A 244 2.79 8.92 5.99
C ARG A 244 1.95 7.73 6.48
N LYS A 245 0.79 7.96 7.11
CA LYS A 245 -0.13 6.89 7.54
C LYS A 245 -0.60 6.02 6.38
N SER A 246 -1.04 6.65 5.29
CA SER A 246 -1.50 5.93 4.09
C SER A 246 -0.40 5.06 3.48
N GLY A 247 0.81 5.60 3.31
CA GLY A 247 1.94 4.83 2.80
C GLY A 247 2.33 3.65 3.70
N TRP A 248 2.32 3.83 5.02
CA TRP A 248 2.63 2.77 5.98
C TRP A 248 1.56 1.67 5.98
N LEU A 249 0.29 2.06 6.02
CA LEU A 249 -0.83 1.11 5.93
C LEU A 249 -0.66 0.22 4.69
N LEU A 250 -0.47 0.83 3.53
CA LEU A 250 -0.33 0.07 2.28
C LEU A 250 0.92 -0.83 2.30
N SER A 251 2.01 -0.38 2.93
CA SER A 251 3.23 -1.19 3.13
C SER A 251 3.01 -2.40 4.05
N LEU A 252 2.10 -2.31 5.01
CA LEU A 252 1.72 -3.40 5.92
C LEU A 252 0.73 -4.38 5.27
N ILE A 253 -0.06 -3.92 4.31
CA ILE A 253 -1.09 -4.71 3.61
C ILE A 253 -0.49 -5.55 2.49
N VAL A 254 0.39 -4.96 1.69
CA VAL A 254 1.05 -5.74 0.64
C VAL A 254 1.95 -6.81 1.28
N ASN A 255 2.04 -7.96 0.63
CA ASN A 255 2.98 -9.02 0.93
C ASN A 255 4.19 -8.85 0.02
N PRO A 256 5.23 -8.10 0.43
CA PRO A 256 6.38 -7.93 -0.41
C PRO A 256 7.20 -9.22 -0.46
N ARG A 257 7.64 -9.59 -1.66
CA ARG A 257 8.61 -10.67 -1.88
C ARG A 257 9.94 -10.08 -2.32
N LEU A 258 11.02 -10.67 -1.87
CA LEU A 258 12.36 -10.27 -2.26
C LEU A 258 12.99 -11.37 -3.12
N PRO A 259 13.62 -11.01 -4.24
CA PRO A 259 14.42 -11.95 -5.00
C PRO A 259 15.55 -12.52 -4.13
N ASP A 260 15.75 -13.83 -4.18
CA ASP A 260 16.69 -14.56 -3.32
C ASP A 260 18.12 -14.00 -3.40
N ASP A 261 18.57 -13.60 -4.60
CA ASP A 261 19.90 -13.03 -4.85
C ASP A 261 20.12 -11.65 -4.18
N ILE A 262 19.04 -10.96 -3.81
CA ILE A 262 19.06 -9.65 -3.18
C ILE A 262 18.91 -9.77 -1.65
N ALA A 263 18.24 -10.82 -1.17
CA ALA A 263 18.01 -11.08 0.24
C ALA A 263 19.31 -11.14 1.05
N GLU A 264 20.32 -11.84 0.54
CA GLU A 264 21.62 -11.97 1.20
C GLU A 264 22.35 -10.62 1.33
N LYS A 265 22.29 -9.78 0.28
CA LYS A 265 22.97 -8.47 0.28
C LYS A 265 22.30 -7.46 1.20
N LEU A 266 20.97 -7.45 1.23
CA LEU A 266 20.20 -6.54 2.09
C LEU A 266 20.26 -6.95 3.56
N THR A 267 20.26 -8.25 3.86
CA THR A 267 20.43 -8.75 5.23
C THR A 267 21.84 -8.48 5.76
N ALA A 268 22.89 -8.71 4.96
CA ALA A 268 24.26 -8.35 5.34
C ALA A 268 24.44 -6.84 5.62
N SER A 269 23.72 -5.97 4.89
CA SER A 269 23.75 -4.51 5.08
C SER A 269 22.87 -4.01 6.23
N SER A 270 21.98 -4.85 6.76
CA SER A 270 21.04 -4.52 7.84
C SER A 270 21.61 -4.71 9.26
N VAL A 271 22.79 -5.32 9.40
CA VAL A 271 23.49 -5.43 10.70
C VAL A 271 24.05 -4.04 11.05
N PRO A 272 23.58 -3.39 12.13
CA PRO A 272 24.16 -2.13 12.55
C PRO A 272 25.62 -2.35 12.93
N ALA A 273 26.52 -1.54 12.36
CA ALA A 273 27.88 -1.36 12.86
C ALA A 273 27.81 -0.68 14.24
N GLY A 274 27.47 -1.46 15.26
CA GLY A 274 27.08 -0.96 16.56
C GLY A 274 26.77 -2.07 17.57
N ASN A 275 27.62 -3.10 17.60
CA ASN A 275 27.93 -3.88 18.81
C ASN A 275 29.11 -4.85 18.54
N ILE A 276 30.22 -4.33 18.00
CA ILE A 276 31.52 -4.99 18.20
C ILE A 276 31.98 -4.61 19.60
N GLY A 277 31.37 -5.23 20.61
CA GLY A 277 31.60 -4.88 22.00
C GLY A 277 30.68 -5.52 23.03
N ALA A 278 30.09 -6.69 22.78
CA ALA A 278 29.44 -7.48 23.84
C ALA A 278 29.17 -8.96 23.51
N THR A 279 29.30 -9.42 22.26
CA THR A 279 28.99 -10.81 21.86
C THR A 279 30.23 -11.65 21.54
N GLY A 280 31.36 -11.32 22.18
CA GLY A 280 32.61 -12.10 22.09
C GLY A 280 32.64 -13.39 22.93
N ARG A 281 31.52 -13.92 23.45
CA ARG A 281 31.56 -15.09 24.36
C ARG A 281 30.37 -16.07 24.32
N ALA A 282 29.58 -16.15 23.24
CA ALA A 282 28.44 -17.09 23.20
C ALA A 282 28.53 -18.21 22.14
N THR A 283 29.56 -18.24 21.28
CA THR A 283 29.69 -19.25 20.21
C THR A 283 31.04 -19.98 20.23
N ALA A 284 31.54 -20.30 21.42
CA ALA A 284 32.67 -21.22 21.61
C ALA A 284 32.34 -22.46 22.47
N ALA A 285 31.06 -22.75 22.70
CA ALA A 285 30.63 -23.88 23.54
C ALA A 285 29.68 -24.87 22.85
N LEU A 286 29.63 -24.89 21.51
CA LEU A 286 28.80 -25.85 20.76
C LEU A 286 29.56 -26.59 19.65
N LEU A 287 30.89 -26.66 19.78
CA LEU A 287 31.75 -27.63 19.11
C LEU A 287 32.91 -27.99 20.07
N ALA A 288 32.59 -28.83 21.06
CA ALA A 288 33.53 -29.67 21.81
C ALA A 288 32.82 -30.99 22.10
#